data_AF-A0A9E2BAS6-F1
#
_entry.id   AF-A0A9E2BAS6-F1
#
_cell.length_a   1.000
_cell.length_b   1.000
_cell.length_c   1.000
_cell.angle_alpha   90.00
_cell.angle_beta   90.00
_cell.angle_gamma   90.00
#
_symmetry.space_group_name_H-M   'P 1'
#
loop_
_entity.id
_entity.type
_entity.pdbx_description
1 polymer ?
#
loop_
_entity_poly.entity_id
_entity_poly.type
_entity_poly.pdbx_seq_one_letter_code
_entity_poly.pdbx_strand_id
1 'polypeptide(L)'
;MNNIKFGFILLLAVAVVIAMSTFIVHERELAIKFKLGEIVESDYEPGIYFQIPIINNVKKFDSRILTMDTPSERFLTAEKKNVIVNSFAKWRIVDPKVFYTATAGDERQAIARMASIINNELKGQIASKNMREVISGERAEIMQVVTDNAG
;
A
#
# COMPACT_ATOMS: atom_id res chain seq x y z
N MET A 1 -44.16 15.90 31.00
CA MET A 1 -43.26 16.55 30.02
C MET A 1 -41.83 15.97 30.00
N ASN A 2 -41.32 15.39 31.09
CA ASN A 2 -39.93 14.89 31.16
C ASN A 2 -39.72 13.53 30.49
N ASN A 3 -40.74 12.65 30.48
CA ASN A 3 -40.62 11.31 29.88
C ASN A 3 -40.50 11.35 28.35
N ILE A 4 -41.11 12.35 27.70
CA ILE A 4 -41.01 12.56 26.25
C ILE A 4 -39.62 13.09 25.89
N LYS A 5 -39.09 14.04 26.68
CA LYS A 5 -37.71 14.54 26.52
C LYS A 5 -36.69 13.41 26.76
N PHE A 6 -36.91 12.57 27.76
CA PHE A 6 -36.05 11.41 28.05
C PHE A 6 -36.12 10.36 26.94
N GLY A 7 -37.31 10.05 26.43
CA GLY A 7 -37.48 9.15 25.28
C GLY A 7 -36.79 9.66 24.02
N PHE A 8 -36.87 10.97 23.75
CA PHE A 8 -36.17 11.60 22.63
C PHE A 8 -34.64 11.54 22.78
N ILE A 9 -34.11 11.79 23.99
CA ILE A 9 -32.68 11.68 24.29
C ILE A 9 -32.19 10.25 24.09
N LEU A 10 -32.95 9.26 24.55
CA LEU A 10 -32.60 7.84 24.40
C LEU A 10 -32.58 7.43 22.92
N LEU A 11 -33.58 7.85 22.15
CA LEU A 11 -33.65 7.58 20.71
C LEU A 11 -32.48 8.21 19.96
N LEU A 12 -32.13 9.45 20.30
CA LEU A 12 -30.96 10.14 19.74
C LEU A 12 -29.67 9.40 20.07
N ALA A 13 -29.50 8.95 21.33
CA ALA A 13 -28.32 8.21 21.76
C ALA A 13 -28.16 6.89 20.99
N VAL A 14 -29.25 6.14 20.79
CA VAL A 14 -29.23 4.90 20.01
C VAL A 14 -28.88 5.17 18.54
N ALA A 15 -29.46 6.21 17.93
CA ALA A 15 -29.15 6.59 16.56
C ALA A 15 -27.66 6.96 16.38
N VAL A 16 -27.09 7.68 17.34
CA VAL A 16 -25.65 8.02 17.33
C VAL A 16 -24.79 6.77 17.44
N VAL A 17 -25.13 5.82 18.33
CA VAL A 17 -24.38 4.57 18.47
C VAL A 17 -24.40 3.76 17.18
N ILE A 18 -25.55 3.64 16.52
CA ILE A 18 -25.67 2.91 15.24
C ILE A 18 -24.83 3.59 14.16
N ALA A 19 -24.88 4.92 14.07
CA ALA A 19 -24.09 5.68 13.11
C ALA A 19 -22.58 5.49 13.33
N MET A 20 -22.10 5.52 14.58
CA MET A 20 -20.69 5.28 14.92
C MET A 20 -20.26 3.83 14.72
N SER A 21 -21.21 2.89 14.80
CA SER A 21 -20.98 1.46 14.61
C SER A 21 -20.97 1.05 13.14
N THR A 22 -21.31 1.94 12.21
CA THR A 22 -21.40 1.60 10.78
C THR A 22 -20.19 2.16 10.02
N PHE A 23 -19.61 1.36 9.14
CA PHE A 23 -18.60 1.82 8.18
C PHE A 23 -18.87 1.23 6.80
N ILE A 24 -18.45 1.96 5.77
CA ILE A 24 -18.69 1.60 4.36
C ILE A 24 -17.34 1.35 3.72
N VAL A 25 -17.21 0.28 2.95
CA VAL A 25 -16.02 -0.02 2.13
C VAL A 25 -16.39 0.21 0.68
N HIS A 26 -15.69 1.13 0.02
CA HIS A 26 -15.87 1.38 -1.41
C HIS A 26 -15.02 0.43 -2.26
N GLU A 27 -15.36 0.26 -3.54
CA GLU A 27 -14.60 -0.58 -4.50
C GLU A 27 -13.13 -0.17 -4.65
N ARG A 28 -12.83 1.10 -4.37
CA ARG A 28 -11.49 1.70 -4.47
C ARG A 28 -10.73 1.65 -3.14
N GLU A 29 -11.30 1.00 -2.13
CA GLU A 29 -10.75 0.92 -0.78
C GLU A 29 -10.51 -0.54 -0.40
N LEU A 30 -9.43 -0.77 0.33
CA LEU A 30 -9.23 -1.97 1.14
C LEU A 30 -9.42 -1.59 2.59
N ALA A 31 -9.97 -2.47 3.41
CA ALA A 31 -10.20 -2.17 4.83
C ALA A 31 -9.55 -3.24 5.71
N ILE A 32 -9.05 -2.82 6.87
CA ILE A 32 -8.59 -3.73 7.93
C ILE A 32 -9.30 -3.33 9.21
N LYS A 33 -9.98 -4.30 9.82
CA LYS A 33 -10.62 -4.16 11.12
C LYS A 33 -9.68 -4.69 12.20
N PHE A 34 -9.32 -3.79 13.09
CA PHE A 34 -8.54 -4.07 14.28
C PHE A 34 -9.43 -4.20 15.49
N LYS A 35 -9.05 -5.05 16.44
CA LYS A 35 -9.63 -5.15 17.76
C LYS A 35 -8.49 -5.12 18.78
N LEU A 36 -8.41 -4.06 19.59
CA LEU A 36 -7.36 -3.89 20.61
C LEU A 36 -5.92 -4.04 20.08
N GLY A 37 -5.68 -3.68 18.81
CA GLY A 37 -4.36 -3.77 18.17
C GLY A 37 -4.12 -5.04 17.35
N GLU A 38 -4.99 -6.06 17.47
CA GLU A 38 -4.92 -7.27 16.65
C GLU A 38 -5.76 -7.13 15.37
N ILE A 39 -5.27 -7.68 14.26
CA ILE A 39 -6.02 -7.74 13.00
C ILE A 39 -7.05 -8.86 13.13
N VAL A 40 -8.34 -8.49 13.09
CA VAL A 40 -9.44 -9.46 13.12
C VAL A 40 -9.78 -9.92 11.71
N GLU A 41 -9.83 -8.97 10.77
CA GLU A 41 -10.34 -9.21 9.43
C GLU A 41 -9.81 -8.14 8.46
N SER A 42 -9.44 -8.57 7.26
CA SER A 42 -8.78 -7.74 6.24
C SER A 42 -9.40 -7.87 4.83
N ASP A 43 -10.24 -8.88 4.63
CA ASP A 43 -10.71 -9.28 3.30
C ASP A 43 -12.15 -8.81 3.11
N TYR A 44 -12.36 -7.49 3.21
CA TYR A 44 -13.67 -6.88 3.04
C TYR A 44 -13.99 -6.67 1.56
N GLU A 45 -15.16 -7.14 1.14
CA GLU A 45 -15.75 -6.77 -0.14
C GLU A 45 -16.38 -5.37 -0.06
N PRO A 46 -16.67 -4.72 -1.20
CA PRO A 46 -17.37 -3.43 -1.18
C PRO A 46 -18.77 -3.57 -0.58
N GLY A 47 -19.05 -2.80 0.46
CA GLY A 47 -20.30 -2.96 1.21
C GLY A 47 -20.38 -2.15 2.50
N ILE A 48 -21.48 -2.34 3.22
CA ILE A 48 -21.72 -1.72 4.52
C ILE A 48 -21.46 -2.78 5.60
N TYR A 49 -20.63 -2.43 6.57
CA TYR A 49 -20.23 -3.30 7.67
C TYR A 49 -20.42 -2.60 9.00
N PHE A 50 -20.45 -3.42 10.05
CA PHE A 50 -20.57 -2.96 11.42
C PHE A 50 -19.30 -3.21 12.22
N GLN A 51 -18.99 -2.27 13.10
CA GLN A 51 -17.90 -2.31 14.06
C GLN A 51 -18.42 -1.91 15.44
N ILE A 52 -17.80 -2.43 16.49
CA ILE A 52 -18.08 -1.98 17.85
C ILE A 52 -17.26 -0.71 18.09
N PRO A 53 -17.88 0.47 18.31
CA PRO A 53 -17.15 1.69 18.58
C PRO A 53 -16.29 1.50 19.85
N ILE A 54 -15.16 2.22 19.95
CA ILE A 54 -14.19 2.17 21.06
C ILE A 54 -13.25 0.95 21.02
N ILE A 55 -13.78 -0.25 20.78
CA ILE A 55 -12.97 -1.48 20.80
C ILE A 55 -12.35 -1.77 19.42
N ASN A 56 -13.12 -1.55 18.37
CA ASN A 56 -12.69 -1.80 17.00
C ASN A 56 -12.18 -0.51 16.36
N ASN A 57 -11.14 -0.63 15.55
CA ASN A 57 -10.65 0.44 14.68
C ASN A 57 -10.61 -0.09 13.25
N VAL A 58 -11.15 0.67 12.29
CA VAL A 58 -11.03 0.32 10.87
C VAL A 58 -10.05 1.28 10.21
N LYS A 59 -9.00 0.74 9.60
CA LYS A 59 -8.14 1.50 8.69
C LYS A 59 -8.47 1.13 7.27
N LYS A 60 -8.46 2.14 6.40
CA LYS A 60 -8.69 1.96 4.98
C LYS A 60 -7.47 2.36 4.18
N PHE A 61 -7.25 1.66 3.08
CA PHE A 61 -6.14 1.86 2.16
C PHE A 61 -6.65 1.94 0.74
N ASP A 62 -5.84 2.53 -0.14
CA ASP A 62 -6.20 2.63 -1.55
C ASP A 62 -5.99 1.29 -2.27
N SER A 63 -7.01 0.81 -3.00
CA SER A 63 -6.92 -0.42 -3.79
C SER A 63 -6.41 -0.19 -5.21
N ARG A 64 -6.04 1.04 -5.57
CA ARG A 64 -5.66 1.41 -6.93
C ARG A 64 -4.19 1.13 -7.22
N ILE A 65 -3.86 1.20 -8.50
CA ILE A 65 -2.47 1.24 -8.95
C ILE A 65 -1.94 2.64 -8.64
N LEU A 66 -0.93 2.70 -7.79
CA LEU A 66 -0.20 3.88 -7.39
C LEU A 66 1.11 3.94 -8.19
N THR A 67 1.53 5.15 -8.52
CA THR A 67 2.81 5.38 -9.21
C THR A 67 3.81 5.87 -8.17
N MET A 68 4.96 5.21 -8.13
CA MET A 68 6.11 5.59 -7.34
C MET A 68 7.24 6.01 -8.28
N ASP A 69 7.67 7.26 -8.16
CA ASP A 69 8.84 7.77 -8.85
C ASP A 69 10.05 7.72 -7.91
N THR A 70 11.14 7.15 -8.40
CA THR A 70 12.41 7.08 -7.66
C THR A 70 13.37 8.13 -8.19
N PRO A 71 14.15 8.78 -7.30
CA PRO A 71 15.15 9.75 -7.75
C PRO A 71 16.20 9.06 -8.62
N SER A 72 16.74 9.81 -9.59
CA SER A 72 17.79 9.32 -10.48
C SER A 72 19.02 8.85 -9.70
N GLU A 73 19.44 7.61 -9.92
CA GLU A 73 20.66 7.06 -9.32
C GLU A 73 21.75 6.82 -10.37
N ARG A 74 23.01 6.94 -9.92
CA ARG A 74 24.19 6.70 -10.74
C ARG A 74 24.71 5.29 -10.50
N PHE A 75 24.72 4.49 -11.55
CA PHE A 75 25.25 3.14 -11.56
C PHE A 75 26.56 3.07 -12.36
N LEU A 76 27.41 2.10 -12.00
CA LEU A 76 28.66 1.82 -12.69
C LEU A 76 28.49 0.53 -13.49
N THR A 77 28.80 0.57 -14.78
CA THR A 77 28.78 -0.63 -15.64
C THR A 77 30.05 -1.47 -15.48
N ALA A 78 30.06 -2.67 -16.05
CA ALA A 78 31.26 -3.53 -16.11
C ALA A 78 32.49 -2.82 -16.72
N GLU A 79 32.25 -1.92 -17.69
CA GLU A 79 33.28 -1.08 -18.33
C GLU A 79 33.73 0.12 -17.48
N LYS A 80 33.29 0.23 -16.21
CA LYS A 80 33.52 1.38 -15.32
C LYS A 80 32.98 2.71 -15.87
N LYS A 81 31.92 2.66 -16.67
CA LYS A 81 31.23 3.88 -17.15
C LYS A 81 30.06 4.22 -16.24
N ASN A 82 29.92 5.52 -15.96
CA ASN A 82 28.82 6.03 -15.17
C ASN A 82 27.56 6.15 -16.03
N VAL A 83 26.46 5.56 -15.57
CA VAL A 83 25.14 5.68 -16.20
C VAL A 83 24.18 6.23 -15.15
N ILE A 84 23.40 7.24 -15.53
CA ILE A 84 22.32 7.79 -14.70
C ILE A 84 21.03 7.12 -15.16
N VAL A 85 20.33 6.47 -14.23
CA VAL A 85 19.09 5.75 -14.53
C VAL A 85 17.94 6.35 -13.75
N ASN A 86 16.86 6.64 -14.46
CA ASN A 86 15.58 7.01 -13.89
C ASN A 86 14.70 5.77 -13.89
N SER A 87 14.17 5.42 -12.72
CA SER A 87 13.24 4.32 -12.54
C SER A 87 11.93 4.84 -11.98
N PHE A 88 10.84 4.24 -12.42
CA PHE A 88 9.51 4.40 -11.84
C PHE A 88 8.87 3.02 -11.72
N ALA A 89 8.01 2.84 -10.73
CA ALA A 89 7.28 1.60 -10.54
C ALA A 89 5.79 1.90 -10.33
N LYS A 90 4.96 1.02 -10.90
CA LYS A 90 3.53 0.98 -10.59
C LYS A 90 3.26 -0.17 -9.66
N TRP A 91 2.56 0.09 -8.57
CA TRP A 91 2.30 -0.90 -7.54
C TRP A 91 0.88 -0.76 -7.02
N ARG A 92 0.37 -1.82 -6.39
CA ARG A 92 -0.93 -1.82 -5.73
C ARG A 92 -0.85 -2.71 -4.50
N ILE A 93 -1.71 -2.44 -3.53
CA ILE A 93 -1.87 -3.33 -2.38
C ILE A 93 -2.74 -4.51 -2.85
N VAL A 94 -2.19 -5.72 -2.75
CA VAL A 94 -2.92 -6.98 -3.03
C VAL A 94 -3.50 -7.53 -1.74
N ASP A 95 -2.65 -7.70 -0.72
CA ASP A 95 -3.04 -8.15 0.62
C ASP A 95 -2.82 -7.00 1.63
N PRO A 96 -3.90 -6.41 2.18
CA PRO A 96 -3.79 -5.31 3.13
C PRO A 96 -3.20 -5.77 4.48
N LYS A 97 -3.38 -7.02 4.89
CA LYS A 97 -2.80 -7.57 6.13
C LYS A 97 -1.28 -7.68 6.03
N VAL A 98 -0.76 -8.20 4.91
CA VAL A 98 0.68 -8.28 4.65
C VAL A 98 1.28 -6.88 4.58
N PHE A 99 0.61 -5.97 3.85
CA PHE A 99 1.02 -4.57 3.77
C PHE A 99 1.14 -3.94 5.17
N TYR A 100 0.07 -4.03 5.99
CA TYR A 100 0.08 -3.44 7.33
C TYR A 100 1.15 -4.05 8.23
N THR A 101 1.37 -5.35 8.15
CA THR A 101 2.38 -6.03 8.97
C THR A 101 3.80 -5.60 8.59
N ALA A 102 4.07 -5.35 7.30
CA ALA A 102 5.38 -4.97 6.80
C ALA A 102 5.69 -3.46 6.95
N THR A 103 4.68 -2.60 6.92
CA THR A 103 4.84 -1.13 6.83
C THR A 103 4.13 -0.35 7.92
N ALA A 104 3.44 -1.02 8.84
CA ALA A 104 2.51 -0.42 9.81
C ALA A 104 1.37 0.39 9.15
N GLY A 105 1.12 0.17 7.86
CA GLY A 105 0.16 0.91 7.07
C GLY A 105 0.69 2.25 6.53
N ASP A 106 2.00 2.50 6.61
CA ASP A 106 2.62 3.71 6.07
C ASP A 106 3.09 3.48 4.63
N GLU A 107 2.42 4.17 3.70
CA GLU A 107 2.74 4.15 2.27
C GLU A 107 4.18 4.61 1.99
N ARG A 108 4.70 5.59 2.76
CA ARG A 108 6.07 6.10 2.56
C ARG A 108 7.11 5.03 2.89
N GLN A 109 6.85 4.20 3.90
CA GLN A 109 7.72 3.09 4.24
C GLN A 109 7.69 2.00 3.17
N ALA A 110 6.50 1.71 2.61
CA ALA A 110 6.36 0.79 1.50
C ALA A 110 7.20 1.25 0.29
N ILE A 111 7.03 2.52 -0.09
CA ILE A 111 7.76 3.19 -1.16
C ILE A 111 9.27 3.13 -0.93
N ALA A 112 9.74 3.49 0.27
CA ALA A 112 11.17 3.47 0.58
C ALA A 112 11.79 2.07 0.49
N ARG A 113 11.06 1.04 0.95
CA ARG A 113 11.50 -0.36 0.86
C ARG A 113 11.58 -0.83 -0.60
N MET A 114 10.51 -0.61 -1.37
CA MET A 114 10.48 -0.96 -2.79
C MET A 114 11.56 -0.23 -3.59
N ALA A 115 11.76 1.07 -3.34
CA ALA A 115 12.82 1.85 -3.97
C ALA A 115 14.20 1.24 -3.71
N SER A 116 14.47 0.84 -2.46
CA SER A 116 15.74 0.18 -2.12
C SER A 116 15.92 -1.15 -2.84
N ILE A 117 14.87 -1.97 -2.94
CA ILE A 117 14.90 -3.26 -3.66
C ILE A 117 15.18 -3.03 -5.14
N ILE A 118 14.40 -2.16 -5.79
CA ILE A 118 14.55 -1.83 -7.21
C ILE A 118 15.96 -1.31 -7.50
N ASN A 119 16.48 -0.40 -6.67
CA ASN A 119 17.81 0.17 -6.88
C ASN A 119 18.92 -0.86 -6.69
N ASN A 120 18.77 -1.78 -5.74
CA ASN A 120 19.72 -2.88 -5.55
C ASN A 120 19.72 -3.85 -6.74
N GLU A 121 18.55 -4.21 -7.25
CA GLU A 121 18.42 -5.08 -8.43
C GLU A 121 18.97 -4.40 -9.68
N LEU A 122 18.62 -3.13 -9.92
CA LEU A 122 19.17 -2.33 -11.03
C LEU A 122 20.70 -2.24 -10.94
N LYS A 123 21.25 -2.03 -9.74
CA LYS A 123 22.70 -2.02 -9.52
C LYS A 123 23.35 -3.35 -9.91
N GLY A 124 22.76 -4.48 -9.50
CA GLY A 124 23.26 -5.81 -9.84
C GLY A 124 23.26 -6.06 -11.35
N GLN A 125 22.14 -5.75 -12.01
CA GLN A 125 22.01 -5.96 -13.46
C GLN A 125 22.95 -5.04 -14.25
N ILE A 126 23.01 -3.74 -13.93
CA ILE A 126 23.86 -2.78 -14.64
C ILE A 126 25.35 -3.06 -14.41
N ALA A 127 25.75 -3.51 -13.22
CA ALA A 127 27.13 -3.85 -12.92
C ALA A 127 27.63 -5.06 -13.72
N SER A 128 26.74 -5.96 -14.13
CA SER A 128 27.08 -7.18 -14.86
C SER A 128 27.06 -7.05 -16.39
N LYS A 129 26.55 -5.93 -16.94
CA LYS A 129 26.31 -5.72 -18.37
C LYS A 129 27.27 -4.70 -19.00
N ASN A 130 27.56 -4.87 -20.29
CA ASN A 130 28.38 -3.92 -21.08
C ASN A 130 27.53 -2.74 -21.57
N MET A 131 28.15 -1.60 -21.91
CA MET A 131 27.39 -0.36 -22.23
C MET A 131 26.50 -0.50 -23.48
N ARG A 132 26.86 -1.36 -24.43
CA ARG A 132 26.04 -1.65 -25.60
C ARG A 132 24.75 -2.39 -25.21
N GLU A 133 24.83 -3.40 -24.34
CA GLU A 133 23.69 -4.21 -23.88
C GLU A 133 22.67 -3.37 -23.09
N VAL A 134 23.14 -2.41 -22.28
CA VAL A 134 22.28 -1.48 -21.52
C VAL A 134 21.43 -0.58 -22.44
N ILE A 135 21.88 -0.33 -23.67
CA ILE A 135 21.28 0.66 -24.58
C ILE A 135 20.53 -0.01 -25.75
N SER A 136 20.97 -1.18 -26.24
CA SER A 136 20.65 -1.63 -27.61
C SER A 136 19.62 -2.75 -27.77
N GLY A 137 19.03 -3.33 -26.71
CA GLY A 137 17.95 -4.32 -26.94
C GLY A 137 17.40 -5.05 -25.72
N GLU A 138 18.19 -5.24 -24.66
CA GLU A 138 17.82 -6.07 -23.49
C GLU A 138 17.06 -5.30 -22.39
N ARG A 139 16.62 -4.05 -22.65
CA ARG A 139 15.90 -3.25 -21.64
C ARG A 139 14.62 -3.93 -21.16
N ALA A 140 13.92 -4.62 -22.06
CA ALA A 140 12.70 -5.35 -21.71
C ALA A 140 13.00 -6.54 -20.79
N GLU A 141 14.07 -7.29 -21.05
CA GLU A 141 14.48 -8.43 -20.22
C GLU A 141 14.96 -7.98 -18.84
N ILE A 142 15.73 -6.89 -18.76
CA ILE A 142 16.16 -6.31 -17.48
C ILE A 142 14.95 -5.87 -16.65
N MET A 143 13.98 -5.19 -17.26
CA MET A 143 12.76 -4.78 -16.56
C MET A 143 11.90 -5.96 -16.12
N GLN A 144 11.87 -7.05 -16.90
CA GLN A 144 11.15 -8.27 -16.54
C GLN A 144 11.77 -8.94 -15.30
N VAL A 145 13.09 -9.13 -15.27
CA VAL A 145 13.79 -9.72 -14.11
C VAL A 145 13.61 -8.88 -12.84
N VAL A 146 13.69 -7.55 -12.96
CA VAL A 146 13.45 -6.65 -11.81
C VAL A 146 12.00 -6.74 -11.32
N THR A 147 11.04 -6.93 -12.23
CA THR A 147 9.63 -7.10 -11.86
C THR A 147 9.40 -8.43 -11.16
N ASP A 148 10.00 -9.53 -11.65
CA ASP A 148 9.86 -10.87 -11.08
C ASP A 148 10.50 -10.99 -9.69
N ASN A 149 11.62 -10.31 -9.45
CA ASN A 149 12.30 -10.30 -8.14
C ASN A 149 11.68 -9.34 -7.11
N ALA A 150 10.87 -8.37 -7.57
CA ALA A 150 10.24 -7.37 -6.71
C ALA A 150 8.80 -7.70 -6.30
N GLY A 151 8.18 -8.71 -6.92
CA GLY A 151 6.86 -9.25 -6.57
C GLY A 151 6.93 -10.35 -5.51
#